data_AF-A0A925IB87-F1
#
_entry.id   AF-A0A925IB87-F1
#
_cell.length_a   1.000
_cell.length_b   1.000
_cell.length_c   1.000
_cell.angle_alpha   90.00
_cell.angle_beta   90.00
_cell.angle_gamma   90.00
#
_symmetry.space_group_name_H-M   'P 1'
#
loop_
_entity.id
_entity.type
_entity.pdbx_description
1 polymer ?
#
loop_
_entity_poly.entity_id
_entity_poly.type
_entity_poly.pdbx_seq_one_letter_code
_entity_poly.pdbx_strand_id
1 'polypeptide(L)'
;MDNIPIKCASRDFTKDSFYLIQKNGKGKRYVISLKDKIRIRTLLAGFINQASEEVQIKIWDLESRENPVGYSGTVSKKRVHQVMTRFEDAIFHNGYHDLMIRNSEKGDYIAFDEHGLIFIYTNEDYSQ
;
A
#
# COMPACT_ATOMS: atom_id res chain seq x y z
N MET A 1 -8.53 23.70 -0.72
CA MET A 1 -8.58 22.22 -0.59
C MET A 1 -7.61 21.89 0.52
N ASP A 2 -8.10 21.28 1.59
CA ASP A 2 -7.31 21.07 2.80
C ASP A 2 -6.11 20.19 2.48
N ASN A 3 -4.95 20.63 2.96
CA ASN A 3 -3.64 20.01 2.74
C ASN A 3 -3.48 18.80 3.69
N ILE A 4 -4.45 17.90 3.69
CA ILE A 4 -4.49 16.75 4.59
C ILE A 4 -3.36 15.81 4.19
N PRO A 5 -2.40 15.50 5.09
CA PRO A 5 -1.28 14.65 4.75
C PRO A 5 -1.76 13.26 4.32
N ILE A 6 -1.12 12.70 3.30
CA ILE A 6 -1.23 11.26 3.03
C ILE A 6 -0.54 10.56 4.20
N LYS A 7 -1.27 9.67 4.88
CA LYS A 7 -0.85 8.79 5.97
C LYS A 7 0.38 9.30 6.72
N CYS A 8 0.17 9.98 7.85
CA CYS A 8 1.28 10.33 8.71
C CYS A 8 0.83 10.54 10.14
N ALA A 9 1.32 9.70 11.06
CA ALA A 9 1.13 9.93 12.49
C ALA A 9 1.93 11.15 13.01
N SER A 10 2.90 11.65 12.25
CA SER A 10 3.76 12.78 12.62
C SER A 10 3.36 14.05 11.88
N ARG A 11 3.02 15.10 12.62
CA ARG A 11 2.58 16.40 12.07
C ARG A 11 3.68 17.16 11.31
N ASP A 12 4.95 16.82 11.55
CA ASP A 12 6.11 17.55 11.03
C ASP A 12 6.74 16.88 9.79
N PHE A 13 6.17 15.76 9.31
CA PHE A 13 6.75 15.02 8.20
C PHE A 13 6.53 15.75 6.87
N THR A 14 7.59 16.37 6.37
CA THR A 14 7.65 16.97 5.03
C THR A 14 8.81 16.34 4.26
N LYS A 15 8.52 15.47 3.28
CA LYS A 15 9.53 15.04 2.31
C LYS A 15 8.95 14.93 0.94
N ASP A 16 9.62 15.55 -0.03
CA ASP A 16 9.31 15.44 -1.46
C ASP A 16 9.14 14.01 -1.92
N SER A 17 8.33 13.82 -2.95
CA SER A 17 8.13 12.49 -3.52
C SER A 17 9.47 11.92 -3.97
N PHE A 18 9.71 10.66 -3.64
CA PHE A 18 10.94 9.97 -3.98
C PHE A 18 10.65 8.52 -4.34
N TYR A 19 11.61 7.90 -5.01
CA TYR A 19 11.68 6.46 -5.14
C TYR A 19 13.11 6.00 -4.89
N LEU A 20 13.26 4.82 -4.30
CA LEU A 20 14.55 4.17 -4.13
C LEU A 20 14.38 2.65 -4.25
N ILE A 21 15.49 1.97 -4.54
CA ILE A 21 15.56 0.51 -4.51
C ILE A 21 16.29 0.13 -3.22
N GLN A 22 15.59 -0.54 -2.31
CA GLN A 22 16.18 -1.07 -1.10
C GLN A 22 16.60 -2.52 -1.33
N LYS A 23 17.82 -2.87 -0.91
CA LYS A 23 18.34 -4.24 -0.96
C LYS A 23 18.59 -4.75 0.46
N ASN A 24 18.26 -6.01 0.75
CA ASN A 24 18.63 -6.69 1.98
C ASN A 24 19.10 -8.11 1.66
N GLY A 25 20.41 -8.33 1.67
CA GLY A 25 21.02 -9.57 1.17
C GLY A 25 20.66 -9.79 -0.30
N LYS A 26 19.95 -10.89 -0.58
CA LYS A 26 19.49 -11.23 -1.93
C LYS A 26 18.19 -10.54 -2.35
N GLY A 27 17.37 -10.11 -1.40
CA GLY A 27 16.06 -9.50 -1.70
C GLY A 27 16.18 -8.04 -2.12
N LYS A 28 15.33 -7.61 -3.05
CA LYS A 28 15.17 -6.21 -3.44
C LYS A 28 13.70 -5.80 -3.38
N ARG A 29 13.45 -4.55 -2.99
CA ARG A 29 12.12 -3.94 -3.06
C ARG A 29 12.21 -2.50 -3.52
N TYR A 30 11.19 -2.03 -4.21
CA TYR A 30 11.04 -0.61 -4.52
C TYR A 30 10.33 0.07 -3.35
N VAL A 31 10.81 1.24 -2.95
CA VAL A 31 10.20 2.09 -1.93
C VAL A 31 9.85 3.42 -2.59
N ILE A 32 8.59 3.82 -2.50
CA ILE A 32 8.05 5.00 -3.16
C ILE A 32 7.30 5.83 -2.12
N SER A 33 7.51 7.14 -2.12
CA SER A 33 6.66 8.08 -1.39
C SER A 33 6.01 9.05 -2.38
N LEU A 34 4.69 9.14 -2.34
CA LEU A 34 3.88 10.03 -3.17
C LEU A 34 3.06 10.94 -2.26
N LYS A 35 2.96 12.24 -2.57
CA LYS A 35 2.17 13.20 -1.79
C LYS A 35 0.73 13.39 -2.28
N ASP A 36 0.31 12.58 -3.24
CA ASP A 36 -0.92 12.80 -3.98
C ASP A 36 -1.75 11.52 -4.04
N LYS A 37 -2.96 11.56 -3.46
CA LYS A 37 -3.88 10.42 -3.45
C LYS A 37 -4.24 9.95 -4.86
N ILE A 38 -4.26 10.84 -5.85
CA ILE A 38 -4.58 10.48 -7.24
C ILE A 38 -3.47 9.61 -7.83
N ARG A 39 -2.20 10.02 -7.67
CA ARG A 39 -1.03 9.21 -8.08
C ARG A 39 -0.96 7.87 -7.34
N ILE A 40 -1.20 7.86 -6.02
CA ILE A 40 -1.20 6.62 -5.24
C ILE A 40 -2.30 5.67 -5.72
N ARG A 41 -3.53 6.18 -5.87
CA ARG A 41 -4.66 5.42 -6.41
C ARG A 41 -4.35 4.86 -7.79
N THR A 42 -3.73 5.66 -8.65
CA THR A 42 -3.35 5.23 -10.01
C THR A 42 -2.34 4.08 -9.96
N LEU A 43 -1.32 4.18 -9.10
CA LEU A 43 -0.33 3.13 -8.91
C LEU A 43 -0.97 1.83 -8.39
N LEU A 44 -1.77 1.92 -7.32
CA LEU A 44 -2.47 0.78 -6.74
C LEU A 44 -3.44 0.15 -7.73
N ALA A 45 -4.20 0.97 -8.47
CA ALA A 45 -5.13 0.49 -9.48
C ALA A 45 -4.40 -0.21 -10.63
N GLY A 46 -3.28 0.34 -11.09
CA GLY A 46 -2.41 -0.28 -12.07
C GLY A 46 -1.92 -1.66 -11.63
N PHE A 47 -1.53 -1.80 -10.36
CA PHE A 47 -1.14 -3.08 -9.78
C PHE A 47 -2.31 -4.08 -9.71
N ILE A 48 -3.46 -3.67 -9.16
CA ILE A 48 -4.68 -4.50 -9.05
C ILE A 48 -5.11 -5.03 -10.43
N ASN A 49 -5.01 -4.19 -11.46
CA ASN A 49 -5.41 -4.56 -12.82
C ASN A 49 -4.52 -5.63 -13.48
N GLN A 50 -3.35 -5.94 -12.90
CA GLN A 50 -2.50 -7.02 -13.37
C GLN A 50 -2.93 -8.41 -12.87
N ALA A 51 -3.83 -8.50 -11.90
CA ALA A 51 -4.43 -9.77 -11.47
C ALA A 51 -5.54 -10.20 -12.44
N SER A 52 -5.78 -11.51 -12.59
CA SER A 52 -6.85 -12.02 -13.46
C SER A 52 -8.25 -11.58 -13.03
N GLU A 53 -8.66 -11.85 -11.79
CA GLU A 53 -10.01 -11.52 -11.28
C GLU A 53 -10.02 -11.07 -9.82
N GLU A 54 -9.19 -11.67 -8.98
CA GLU A 54 -9.15 -11.44 -7.55
C GLU A 54 -7.75 -11.07 -7.06
N VAL A 55 -7.71 -10.34 -5.95
CA VAL A 55 -6.47 -10.04 -5.22
C VAL A 55 -6.64 -10.45 -3.77
N GLN A 56 -5.54 -10.82 -3.13
CA GLN A 56 -5.50 -10.97 -1.67
C GLN A 56 -5.27 -9.59 -1.05
N ILE A 57 -6.10 -9.24 -0.08
CA ILE A 57 -5.91 -8.04 0.75
C ILE A 57 -5.55 -8.48 2.16
N LYS A 58 -4.59 -7.76 2.75
CA LYS A 58 -4.31 -7.80 4.18
C LYS A 58 -4.30 -6.39 4.73
N ILE A 59 -4.97 -6.17 5.85
CA ILE A 59 -4.97 -4.90 6.57
C ILE A 59 -4.45 -5.17 7.98
N TRP A 60 -3.49 -4.38 8.43
CA TRP A 60 -3.08 -4.37 9.82
C TRP A 60 -3.64 -3.11 10.47
N ASP A 61 -4.46 -3.29 11.50
CA ASP A 61 -4.89 -2.22 12.38
C ASP A 61 -3.78 -1.97 13.42
N LEU A 62 -3.32 -0.72 13.49
CA LEU A 62 -2.21 -0.26 14.31
C LEU A 62 -2.66 0.74 15.38
N GLU A 63 -3.95 0.84 15.68
CA GLU A 63 -4.44 1.66 16.82
C GLU A 63 -3.74 1.25 18.13
N SER A 64 -3.53 -0.05 18.33
CA SER A 64 -2.67 -0.60 19.39
C SER A 64 -1.35 -1.11 18.79
N ARG A 65 -0.32 -0.26 18.77
CA ARG A 65 1.00 -0.61 18.20
C ARG A 65 1.65 -1.84 18.83
N GLU A 66 1.37 -2.10 20.11
CA GLU A 66 1.91 -3.26 20.82
C GLU A 66 1.16 -4.56 20.47
N ASN A 67 -0.10 -4.45 20.04
CA ASN A 67 -0.96 -5.59 19.72
C ASN A 67 -1.75 -5.33 18.42
N PRO A 68 -1.07 -5.28 17.26
CA PRO A 68 -1.73 -5.00 15.99
C PRO A 68 -2.69 -6.14 15.60
N VAL A 69 -3.82 -5.80 15.02
CA VAL A 69 -4.84 -6.78 14.59
C VAL A 69 -4.79 -6.93 13.08
N GLY A 70 -4.60 -8.16 12.61
CA GLY A 70 -4.51 -8.48 11.19
C GLY A 70 -5.84 -9.00 10.63
N TYR A 71 -6.32 -8.37 9.57
CA TYR A 71 -7.45 -8.84 8.76
C TYR A 71 -6.95 -9.27 7.39
N SER A 72 -7.48 -10.36 6.85
CA SER A 72 -7.09 -10.83 5.51
C SER A 72 -8.25 -11.50 4.78
N GLY A 73 -8.23 -11.43 3.45
CA GLY A 73 -9.22 -12.08 2.62
C GLY A 73 -8.93 -11.90 1.13
N THR A 74 -9.67 -12.63 0.32
CA THR A 74 -9.64 -12.51 -1.14
C THR A 74 -10.84 -11.70 -1.61
N VAL A 75 -10.64 -10.84 -2.61
CA VAL A 75 -11.68 -9.93 -3.10
C VAL A 75 -11.48 -9.64 -4.58
N SER A 76 -12.58 -9.49 -5.31
CA SER A 76 -12.54 -9.16 -6.74
C SER A 76 -11.97 -7.76 -7.00
N LYS A 77 -11.25 -7.60 -8.12
CA LYS A 77 -10.68 -6.30 -8.54
C LYS A 77 -11.71 -5.18 -8.52
N LYS A 78 -12.91 -5.46 -9.06
CA LYS A 78 -14.03 -4.50 -9.10
C LYS A 78 -14.40 -4.03 -7.70
N ARG A 79 -14.49 -4.95 -6.74
CA ARG A 79 -14.84 -4.61 -5.36
C ARG A 79 -13.73 -3.80 -4.67
N VAL A 80 -12.46 -4.11 -4.94
CA VAL A 80 -11.33 -3.32 -4.42
C VAL A 80 -11.40 -1.88 -4.90
N HIS A 81 -11.57 -1.65 -6.21
CA HIS A 81 -11.69 -0.30 -6.78
C HIS A 81 -12.86 0.49 -6.17
N GLN A 82 -14.01 -0.17 -5.97
CA GLN A 82 -15.17 0.43 -5.30
C GLN A 82 -14.85 0.84 -3.85
N VAL A 83 -14.20 -0.05 -3.09
CA VAL A 83 -13.82 0.20 -1.69
C VAL A 83 -12.79 1.32 -1.60
N MET A 84 -11.79 1.34 -2.48
CA MET A 84 -10.77 2.40 -2.56
C MET A 84 -11.33 3.79 -2.86
N THR A 85 -12.46 3.83 -3.56
CA THR A 85 -13.17 5.08 -3.86
C THR A 85 -14.07 5.47 -2.69
N ARG A 86 -14.83 4.51 -2.14
CA ARG A 86 -15.79 4.76 -1.06
C ARG A 86 -15.13 5.13 0.27
N PHE A 87 -13.98 4.54 0.57
CA PHE A 87 -13.26 4.70 1.85
C PHE A 87 -11.91 5.36 1.63
N GLU A 88 -11.85 6.33 0.71
CA GLU A 88 -10.59 6.98 0.33
C GLU A 88 -9.91 7.64 1.53
N ASP A 89 -10.66 8.32 2.40
CA ASP A 89 -10.09 9.00 3.56
C ASP A 89 -9.47 8.01 4.56
N ALA A 90 -10.17 6.89 4.79
CA ALA A 90 -9.64 5.82 5.63
C ALA A 90 -8.35 5.24 5.04
N ILE A 91 -8.27 5.04 3.73
CA ILE A 91 -7.09 4.43 3.09
C ILE A 91 -5.92 5.40 2.99
N PHE A 92 -6.15 6.65 2.61
CA PHE A 92 -5.08 7.59 2.28
C PHE A 92 -4.69 8.52 3.43
N HIS A 93 -5.56 8.73 4.41
CA HIS A 93 -5.34 9.73 5.45
C HIS A 93 -5.30 9.14 6.87
N ASN A 94 -5.77 7.90 7.09
CA ASN A 94 -5.59 7.23 8.38
C ASN A 94 -4.18 6.61 8.49
N GLY A 95 -3.34 7.18 9.36
CA GLY A 95 -1.99 6.71 9.70
C GLY A 95 -1.94 5.65 10.81
N TYR A 96 -3.01 4.88 11.03
CA TYR A 96 -3.07 3.77 11.99
C TYR A 96 -3.42 2.44 11.32
N HIS A 97 -3.09 2.28 10.04
CA HIS A 97 -3.20 0.98 9.40
C HIS A 97 -2.21 0.81 8.25
N ASP A 98 -1.85 -0.44 8.00
CA ASP A 98 -1.17 -0.86 6.78
C ASP A 98 -2.16 -1.52 5.83
N LEU A 99 -2.01 -1.25 4.54
CA LEU A 99 -2.76 -1.93 3.49
C LEU A 99 -1.78 -2.72 2.62
N MET A 100 -2.00 -4.02 2.48
CA MET A 100 -1.27 -4.88 1.56
C MET A 100 -2.21 -5.46 0.52
N ILE A 101 -1.79 -5.44 -0.74
CA ILE A 101 -2.50 -6.02 -1.88
C ILE A 101 -1.54 -6.97 -2.59
N ARG A 102 -1.92 -8.24 -2.73
CA ARG A 102 -1.11 -9.26 -3.38
C ARG A 102 -1.82 -9.82 -4.60
N ASN A 103 -1.07 -9.92 -5.70
CA ASN A 103 -1.47 -10.69 -6.86
C ASN A 103 -1.17 -12.17 -6.56
N SER A 104 -2.21 -12.96 -6.33
CA SER A 104 -2.09 -14.37 -5.95
C SER A 104 -1.41 -15.23 -7.01
N GLU A 105 -1.50 -14.84 -8.29
CA GLU A 105 -1.00 -15.62 -9.42
C GLU A 105 0.51 -15.44 -9.60
N LYS A 106 0.96 -14.18 -9.54
CA LYS A 106 2.38 -13.84 -9.73
C LYS A 106 3.18 -13.86 -8.44
N GLY A 107 2.52 -13.77 -7.29
CA GLY A 107 3.15 -13.68 -5.97
C GLY A 107 3.57 -12.25 -5.58
N ASP A 108 3.62 -11.32 -6.54
CA ASP A 108 3.91 -9.90 -6.33
C ASP A 108 2.94 -9.27 -5.33
N TYR A 109 3.42 -8.29 -4.55
CA TYR A 109 2.56 -7.53 -3.66
C TYR A 109 3.02 -6.08 -3.48
N ILE A 110 2.06 -5.22 -3.16
CA ILE A 110 2.29 -3.84 -2.73
C ILE A 110 1.83 -3.71 -1.28
N ALA A 111 2.63 -3.03 -0.46
CA ALA A 111 2.24 -2.58 0.87
C ALA A 111 2.25 -1.05 0.92
N PHE A 112 1.24 -0.46 1.56
CA PHE A 112 1.09 0.96 1.80
C PHE A 112 0.98 1.20 3.31
N ASP A 113 2.09 1.62 3.90
CA ASP A 113 2.26 1.68 5.37
C ASP A 113 1.62 2.91 6.00
N GLU A 114 1.65 3.00 7.32
CA GLU A 114 1.10 4.07 8.14
C GLU A 114 1.80 5.44 7.98
N HIS A 115 2.97 5.45 7.36
CA HIS A 115 3.80 6.62 7.06
C HIS A 115 3.65 7.14 5.62
N GLY A 116 2.78 6.51 4.83
CA GLY A 116 2.55 6.91 3.45
C GLY A 116 3.62 6.40 2.49
N LEU A 117 4.42 5.41 2.89
CA LEU A 117 5.38 4.73 2.03
C LEU A 117 4.73 3.53 1.35
N ILE A 118 5.06 3.38 0.07
CA ILE A 118 4.63 2.28 -0.77
C ILE A 118 5.82 1.39 -1.03
N PHE A 119 5.69 0.12 -0.66
CA PHE A 119 6.68 -0.91 -0.90
C PHE A 119 6.17 -1.84 -2.00
N ILE A 120 6.95 -2.05 -3.05
CA ILE A 120 6.62 -2.98 -4.13
C ILE A 120 7.59 -4.15 -4.08
N TYR A 121 7.02 -5.34 -4.02
CA TYR A 121 7.70 -6.63 -3.96
C TYR A 121 7.34 -7.43 -5.19
N THR A 122 8.32 -7.71 -6.04
CA THR A 122 8.15 -8.51 -7.26
C THR A 122 8.83 -9.86 -7.08
N ASN A 123 8.19 -10.94 -7.51
CA ASN A 123 8.74 -12.28 -7.36
C ASN A 123 10.10 -12.43 -8.07
N GLU A 124 10.31 -11.75 -9.20
CA GLU A 124 11.59 -11.70 -9.92
C GLU A 124 12.76 -11.19 -9.05
N ASP A 125 12.48 -10.25 -8.14
CA ASP A 125 13.48 -9.64 -7.24
C ASP A 125 13.65 -10.43 -5.93
N TYR A 126 12.83 -11.47 -5.71
CA TYR A 126 12.85 -12.36 -4.54
C TYR A 126 13.27 -13.80 -4.84
N SER A 127 13.34 -14.20 -6.12
CA SER A 127 13.64 -15.58 -6.54
C SER A 127 15.13 -15.88 -6.82
N GLN A 128 16.08 -15.12 -6.24
CA GLN A 128 17.53 -15.35 -6.39
C GLN A 128 18.19 -16.04 -5.18
#